data_AF-A0A2S0JKT5-F1
#
_entry.id   AF-A0A2S0JKT5-F1
#
_cell.length_a   1.000
_cell.length_b   1.000
_cell.length_c   1.000
_cell.angle_alpha   90.00
_cell.angle_beta   90.00
_cell.angle_gamma   90.00
#
_symmetry.space_group_name_H-M   'P 1'
#
loop_
_entity.id
_entity.type
_entity.pdbx_description
1 polymer ?
#
loop_
_entity_poly.entity_id
_entity_poly.type
_entity_poly.pdbx_seq_one_letter_code
_entity_poly.pdbx_strand_id
1 'polypeptide(L)'
;MDSFLINNKVCNVNIVPYEDKCGLRDDGTFLICYRGWNVDFHYDDKEILYASISEEAPYLIRFGSSPYPTFGKDIEIVKEYLQEKHGIKDFLYYDPNRDEDSYINF
;
A
#
# COMPACT_ATOMS: atom_id res chain seq x y z
N MET A 1 10.98 4.51 9.13
CA MET A 1 11.51 4.16 7.80
C MET A 1 12.24 2.84 7.95
N ASP A 2 11.76 1.83 7.26
CA ASP A 2 12.34 0.50 7.21
C ASP A 2 13.01 0.28 5.85
N SER A 3 13.84 -0.75 5.74
CA SER A 3 14.44 -1.14 4.46
C SER A 3 14.74 -2.63 4.42
N PHE A 4 14.73 -3.20 3.22
CA PHE A 4 15.14 -4.58 2.98
C PHE A 4 15.86 -4.71 1.63
N LEU A 5 16.59 -5.81 1.45
CA LEU A 5 17.34 -6.08 0.24
C LEU A 5 16.51 -6.89 -0.76
N ILE A 6 16.56 -6.47 -2.01
CA ILE A 6 16.00 -7.17 -3.16
C ILE A 6 17.12 -7.29 -4.19
N ASN A 7 17.63 -8.50 -4.45
CA ASN A 7 18.72 -8.74 -5.41
C ASN A 7 19.92 -7.76 -5.26
N ASN A 8 20.42 -7.59 -4.04
CA ASN A 8 21.51 -6.65 -3.68
C ASN A 8 21.19 -5.16 -3.85
N LYS A 9 19.94 -4.79 -4.11
CA LYS A 9 19.46 -3.40 -4.12
C LYS A 9 18.63 -3.14 -2.87
N VAL A 10 18.72 -1.93 -2.34
CA VAL A 10 17.95 -1.53 -1.17
C VAL A 10 16.57 -1.04 -1.62
N CYS A 11 15.53 -1.61 -1.03
CA CYS A 11 14.17 -1.09 -1.07
C CYS A 11 13.88 -0.43 0.28
N ASN A 12 13.60 0.87 0.28
CA ASN A 12 13.16 1.57 1.47
C ASN A 12 11.63 1.60 1.53
N VAL A 13 11.09 1.38 2.73
CA VAL A 13 9.66 1.38 3.00
C VAL A 13 9.37 2.45 4.04
N ASN A 14 8.55 3.42 3.65
CA ASN A 14 8.05 4.44 4.54
C ASN A 14 6.59 4.16 4.87
N ILE A 15 6.24 4.07 6.15
CA ILE A 15 4.87 3.80 6.60
C ILE A 15 4.43 4.99 7.44
N VAL A 16 3.41 5.69 6.97
CA VAL A 16 2.91 6.92 7.57
C VAL A 16 1.41 6.77 7.86
N PRO A 17 0.96 6.94 9.13
CA PRO A 17 -0.46 6.88 9.43
C PRO A 17 -1.20 8.04 8.75
N TYR A 18 -2.41 7.78 8.29
CA TYR A 18 -3.33 8.81 7.80
C TYR A 18 -4.66 8.76 8.54
N GLU A 19 -5.31 9.91 8.58
CA GLU A 19 -6.68 10.05 9.03
C GLU A 19 -7.39 11.03 8.10
N ASP A 20 -8.42 10.56 7.41
CA ASP A 20 -9.27 11.38 6.54
C ASP A 20 -10.68 11.45 7.14
N LYS A 21 -11.22 12.66 7.24
CA LYS A 21 -12.47 12.94 7.96
C LYS A 21 -13.42 13.70 7.06
N CYS A 22 -14.63 13.15 6.91
CA CYS A 22 -15.66 13.70 6.05
C CYS A 22 -16.96 13.94 6.82
N GLY A 23 -17.67 15.00 6.45
CA GLY A 23 -18.98 15.34 7.01
C GLY A 23 -18.91 15.82 8.46
N LEU A 24 -18.22 16.95 8.70
CA LEU A 24 -18.23 17.63 9.99
C LEU A 24 -19.66 18.02 10.37
N ARG A 25 -20.08 17.67 11.58
CA ARG A 25 -21.39 17.96 12.15
C ARG A 25 -21.33 19.16 13.10
N ASP A 26 -22.51 19.69 13.43
CA ASP A 26 -22.68 20.85 14.33
C ASP A 26 -22.16 20.59 15.75
N ASP A 27 -22.08 19.33 16.18
CA ASP A 27 -21.53 18.92 17.48
C ASP A 27 -20.00 18.76 17.49
N GLY A 28 -19.33 19.04 16.36
CA GLY A 28 -17.88 18.90 16.19
C GLY A 28 -17.40 17.48 15.87
N THR A 29 -18.30 16.51 15.73
CA THR A 29 -17.96 15.14 15.30
C THR A 29 -17.97 15.02 13.78
N PHE A 30 -17.27 14.01 13.25
CA PHE A 30 -17.26 13.71 11.81
C PHE A 30 -18.13 12.49 11.52
N LEU A 31 -18.86 12.53 10.41
CA LEU A 31 -19.72 11.44 9.95
C LEU A 31 -18.90 10.19 9.60
N ILE A 32 -17.75 10.38 8.96
CA ILE A 32 -16.89 9.31 8.48
C ILE A 32 -15.45 9.65 8.83
N CYS A 33 -14.74 8.68 9.40
CA CYS A 33 -13.30 8.75 9.69
C CYS A 33 -12.62 7.54 9.05
N TYR A 34 -11.90 7.74 7.96
CA TYR A 34 -11.04 6.72 7.36
C TYR A 34 -9.65 6.80 7.99
N ARG A 35 -9.13 5.66 8.41
CA ARG A 35 -7.81 5.56 9.03
C ARG A 35 -7.05 4.40 8.46
N GLY A 36 -5.73 4.53 8.50
CA GLY A 36 -4.84 3.51 8.01
C GLY A 36 -3.42 4.03 7.92
N TRP A 37 -2.66 3.39 7.04
CA TRP A 37 -1.28 3.71 6.77
C TRP A 37 -1.05 3.83 5.28
N ASN A 38 -0.43 4.92 4.87
CA ASN A 38 0.21 5.04 3.56
C ASN A 38 1.55 4.33 3.63
N VAL A 39 1.86 3.59 2.58
CA VAL A 39 3.08 2.81 2.44
C VAL A 39 3.76 3.22 1.15
N ASP A 40 4.93 3.86 1.26
CA ASP A 40 5.72 4.30 0.12
C ASP A 40 6.90 3.36 -0.06
N PHE A 41 7.05 2.80 -1.25
CA PHE A 41 8.19 1.96 -1.62
C PHE A 41 9.14 2.73 -2.52
N HIS A 42 10.37 2.89 -2.04
CA HIS A 42 11.45 3.54 -2.77
C HIS A 42 12.47 2.47 -3.14
N TYR A 43 12.40 1.98 -4.37
CA TYR A 43 13.27 0.93 -4.87
C TYR A 43 14.16 1.46 -6.00
N ASP A 44 15.46 1.54 -5.73
CA ASP A 44 16.45 2.06 -6.69
C ASP A 44 16.14 3.52 -7.13
N ASP A 45 16.66 3.96 -8.28
CA ASP A 45 16.32 5.26 -8.90
C ASP A 45 14.93 5.27 -9.59
N LYS A 46 14.05 4.32 -9.28
CA LYS A 46 12.71 4.25 -9.86
C LYS A 46 11.74 5.18 -9.14
N GLU A 47 10.62 5.45 -9.80
CA GLU A 47 9.51 6.19 -9.19
C GLU A 47 9.01 5.50 -7.91
N ILE A 48 8.57 6.32 -6.97
CA ILE A 48 7.98 5.86 -5.70
C ILE A 48 6.67 5.13 -6.02
N LEU A 49 6.55 3.90 -5.53
CA LEU A 49 5.30 3.16 -5.61
C LEU A 49 4.50 3.36 -4.32
N TYR A 50 3.29 3.87 -4.47
CA TYR A 50 2.37 4.14 -3.36
C TYR A 50 1.43 2.96 -3.12
N ALA A 51 1.20 2.67 -1.85
CA ALA A 51 0.19 1.73 -1.39
C ALA A 51 -0.46 2.20 -0.08
N SER A 52 -1.54 1.53 0.33
CA SER A 52 -2.18 1.80 1.60
C SER A 52 -2.72 0.54 2.27
N ILE A 53 -2.80 0.59 3.60
CA ILE A 53 -3.41 -0.43 4.46
C ILE A 53 -4.48 0.29 5.30
N SER A 54 -5.72 -0.16 5.23
CA SER A 54 -6.82 0.42 6.02
C SER A 54 -6.91 -0.24 7.39
N GLU A 55 -7.26 0.51 8.43
CA GLU A 55 -7.56 -0.06 9.76
C GLU A 55 -8.73 -1.07 9.71
N GLU A 56 -9.67 -0.91 8.77
CA GLU A 56 -10.81 -1.83 8.59
C GLU A 56 -10.38 -3.17 7.96
N ALA A 57 -9.25 -3.19 7.23
CA ALA A 57 -8.70 -4.36 6.57
C ALA A 57 -7.18 -4.42 6.75
N PRO A 58 -6.69 -4.64 7.99
CA PRO A 58 -5.28 -4.45 8.34
C PRO A 58 -4.34 -5.52 7.74
N TYR A 59 -4.89 -6.59 7.18
CA TYR A 59 -4.14 -7.67 6.52
C TYR A 59 -4.11 -7.54 4.99
N LEU A 60 -4.70 -6.46 4.44
CA LEU A 60 -4.79 -6.22 3.00
C LEU A 60 -4.04 -4.94 2.65
N ILE A 61 -3.10 -5.05 1.70
CA ILE A 61 -2.44 -3.90 1.10
C ILE A 61 -3.02 -3.60 -0.28
N ARG A 62 -3.25 -2.32 -0.57
CA ARG A 62 -3.73 -1.82 -1.87
C ARG A 62 -2.68 -0.92 -2.50
N PHE A 63 -2.10 -1.34 -3.61
CA PHE A 63 -1.21 -0.51 -4.42
C PHE A 63 -2.02 0.43 -5.31
N GLY A 64 -1.59 1.69 -5.42
CA GLY A 64 -2.23 2.71 -6.25
C GLY A 64 -2.06 2.49 -7.76
N SER A 65 -1.17 1.58 -8.15
CA SER A 65 -0.94 1.13 -9.52
C SER A 65 -0.32 -0.26 -9.52
N SER A 66 -0.22 -0.89 -10.70
CA SER A 66 0.46 -2.17 -10.85
C SER A 66 1.89 -2.11 -10.28
N PRO A 67 2.30 -3.04 -9.40
CA PRO A 67 3.65 -3.05 -8.82
C PRO A 67 4.71 -3.68 -9.73
N TYR A 68 4.27 -4.38 -10.80
CA TYR A 68 5.15 -5.09 -11.72
C TYR A 68 6.14 -4.20 -12.51
N PRO A 69 5.81 -2.96 -12.93
CA PRO A 69 6.81 -2.06 -13.54
C PRO A 69 7.98 -1.72 -12.60
N THR A 70 7.69 -1.58 -11.30
CA THR A 70 8.69 -1.25 -10.28
C THR A 70 9.50 -2.48 -9.88
N PHE A 71 8.84 -3.58 -9.53
CA PHE A 71 9.51 -4.75 -8.96
C PHE A 71 9.72 -5.90 -9.94
N GLY A 72 8.93 -5.97 -11.02
CA GLY A 72 9.02 -7.05 -11.99
C GLY A 72 8.84 -8.41 -11.32
N LYS A 73 9.84 -9.29 -11.49
CA LYS A 73 9.86 -10.63 -10.86
C LYS A 73 10.17 -10.58 -9.36
N ASP A 74 10.71 -9.46 -8.89
CA ASP A 74 11.14 -9.30 -7.50
C ASP A 74 9.97 -8.99 -6.55
N ILE A 75 8.76 -8.84 -7.09
CA ILE A 75 7.55 -8.57 -6.33
C ILE A 75 7.27 -9.64 -5.26
N GLU A 76 7.66 -10.89 -5.50
CA GLU A 76 7.47 -11.96 -4.53
C GLU A 76 8.30 -11.73 -3.25
N ILE A 77 9.52 -11.18 -3.37
CA ILE A 77 10.36 -10.80 -2.21
C ILE A 77 9.68 -9.66 -1.41
N VAL A 78 9.02 -8.73 -2.10
CA VAL A 78 8.25 -7.66 -1.46
C VAL A 78 7.04 -8.22 -0.71
N LYS A 79 6.33 -9.18 -1.31
CA LYS A 79 5.20 -9.87 -0.65
C LYS A 79 5.63 -10.62 0.59
N GLU A 80 6.72 -11.39 0.50
CA GLU A 80 7.31 -12.12 1.64
C GLU A 80 7.65 -11.15 2.78
N TYR A 81 8.34 -10.04 2.47
CA TYR A 81 8.65 -9.01 3.46
C TYR A 81 7.39 -8.45 4.15
N LEU A 82 6.35 -8.12 3.38
CA LEU A 82 5.08 -7.59 3.91
C LEU A 82 4.32 -8.62 4.74
N GLN A 83 4.34 -9.89 4.33
CA GLN A 83 3.75 -11.01 5.06
C GLN A 83 4.45 -11.22 6.41
N GLU A 84 5.77 -11.35 6.41
CA GLU A 84 6.55 -11.66 7.61
C GLU A 84 6.56 -10.52 8.61
N LYS A 85 6.76 -9.29 8.14
CA LYS A 85 6.98 -8.15 9.02
C LYS A 85 5.68 -7.42 9.40
N HIS A 86 4.72 -7.40 8.49
CA HIS A 86 3.49 -6.62 8.65
C HIS A 86 2.22 -7.48 8.68
N GLY A 87 2.34 -8.81 8.54
CA GLY A 87 1.21 -9.74 8.63
C GLY A 87 0.23 -9.63 7.47
N ILE A 88 0.61 -8.98 6.36
CA ILE A 88 -0.23 -8.82 5.18
C ILE A 88 -0.48 -10.19 4.55
N LYS A 89 -1.69 -10.43 4.07
CA LYS A 89 -2.11 -11.71 3.47
C LYS A 89 -2.62 -11.53 2.06
N ASP A 90 -3.34 -10.43 1.83
CA ASP A 90 -4.00 -10.13 0.58
C ASP A 90 -3.33 -8.92 -0.09
N PHE A 91 -3.20 -8.99 -1.41
CA PHE A 91 -2.50 -7.99 -2.22
C PHE A 91 -3.38 -7.57 -3.38
N LEU A 92 -3.70 -6.28 -3.43
CA LEU A 92 -4.46 -5.67 -4.51
C LEU A 92 -3.66 -4.57 -5.18
N TYR A 93 -3.81 -4.38 -6.48
CA TYR A 93 -3.38 -3.16 -7.14
C TYR A 93 -4.50 -2.55 -7.98
N TYR A 94 -4.49 -1.23 -8.09
CA TYR A 94 -5.42 -0.49 -8.92
C TYR A 94 -5.02 -0.54 -10.40
N ASP A 95 -5.96 -0.93 -11.26
CA ASP A 95 -5.88 -0.87 -12.72
C ASP A 95 -7.04 -0.01 -13.26
N PRO A 96 -6.76 1.20 -13.76
CA PRO A 96 -7.80 2.10 -14.28
C PRO A 96 -8.47 1.58 -15.56
N ASN A 97 -7.92 0.55 -16.22
CA ASN A 97 -8.45 0.03 -17.47
C ASN A 97 -9.53 -1.06 -17.27
N ARG A 98 -9.88 -1.39 -16.02
CA ARG A 98 -10.97 -2.35 -15.73
C ARG A 98 -12.27 -1.61 -15.40
N ASP A 99 -13.31 -1.91 -16.17
CA ASP A 99 -14.59 -1.21 -16.14
C ASP A 99 -15.45 -1.49 -14.89
N GLU A 100 -15.35 -2.67 -14.27
CA GLU A 100 -16.25 -3.07 -13.16
C GLU A 100 -15.55 -3.30 -11.81
N ASP A 101 -14.28 -3.72 -11.83
CA ASP A 101 -13.46 -3.94 -10.62
C ASP A 101 -12.05 -3.39 -10.87
N SER A 102 -11.83 -2.14 -10.50
CA SER A 102 -10.53 -1.47 -10.72
C SER A 102 -9.42 -2.02 -9.82
N TYR A 103 -9.69 -2.96 -8.89
CA TYR A 103 -8.66 -3.60 -8.07
C TYR A 103 -8.45 -5.07 -8.47
N ILE A 104 -7.18 -5.46 -8.65
CA ILE A 104 -6.77 -6.79 -9.10
C ILE A 104 -6.01 -7.50 -7.99
N ASN A 105 -6.44 -8.72 -7.64
CA ASN A 105 -5.66 -9.64 -6.80
C ASN A 105 -4.46 -10.20 -7.58
N PHE A 106 -3.30 -10.27 -6.95
CA PHE A 106 -2.07 -10.73 -7.60
C PHE A 106 -1.10 -11.44 -6.67
#